data_AF-A0A1F8RDP5-F1
#
_entry.id   AF-A0A1F8RDP5-F1
#
_cell.length_a   1.000
_cell.length_b   1.000
_cell.length_c   1.000
_cell.angle_alpha   90.00
_cell.angle_beta   90.00
_cell.angle_gamma   90.00
#
_symmetry.space_group_name_H-M   'P 1'
#
loop_
_entity.id
_entity.type
_entity.pdbx_description
1 polymer ?
#
loop_
_entity_poly.entity_id
_entity_poly.type
_entity_poly.pdbx_seq_one_letter_code
_entity_poly.pdbx_strand_id
1 'polypeptide(L)'
;MSALEQIRALYEYNEWANNHVLDAASELSEGELGREMGASFGSVQGNLVHVVGAQVLWLARWAQSGTVGMPRLQEGRVLEAIRDAYAKSHEDLRRFVKSLSAGDLTSVLSYTDSRGERLERPLGQL
;
A
#
# COMPACT_ATOMS: atom_id res chain seq x y z
N MET A 1 -15.53 -10.65 17.28
CA MET A 1 -14.76 -9.65 16.51
C MET A 1 -15.57 -9.32 15.26
N SER A 2 -16.09 -8.11 15.18
CA SER A 2 -16.82 -7.55 14.03
C SER A 2 -15.90 -7.41 12.80
N ALA A 3 -16.49 -7.25 11.62
CA ALA A 3 -15.73 -7.03 10.38
C ALA A 3 -14.81 -5.79 10.48
N LEU A 4 -15.29 -4.70 11.11
CA LEU A 4 -14.50 -3.49 11.30
C LEU A 4 -13.29 -3.71 12.23
N GLU A 5 -13.46 -4.47 13.30
CA GLU A 5 -12.35 -4.85 14.19
C GLU A 5 -11.33 -5.75 13.47
N GLN A 6 -11.80 -6.70 12.65
CA GLN A 6 -10.92 -7.56 11.85
C GLN A 6 -10.10 -6.73 10.85
N ILE A 7 -10.73 -5.81 10.11
CA ILE A 7 -10.05 -4.93 9.15
C ILE A 7 -8.99 -4.07 9.84
N ARG A 8 -9.32 -3.49 11.00
CA ARG A 8 -8.36 -2.71 11.79
C ARG A 8 -7.15 -3.55 12.21
N ALA A 9 -7.38 -4.74 12.74
CA ALA A 9 -6.31 -5.65 13.12
C ALA A 9 -5.44 -6.08 11.92
N LEU A 10 -6.04 -6.34 10.76
CA LEU A 10 -5.31 -6.68 9.54
C LEU A 10 -4.41 -5.53 9.06
N TYR A 11 -4.87 -4.29 9.13
CA TYR A 11 -4.05 -3.14 8.73
C TYR A 11 -2.96 -2.78 9.74
N GLU A 12 -3.20 -2.98 11.03
CA GLU A 12 -2.15 -2.90 12.06
C GLU A 12 -1.07 -3.96 11.82
N TYR A 13 -1.48 -5.21 11.53
CA TYR A 13 -0.55 -6.28 11.17
C TYR A 13 0.22 -5.97 9.88
N ASN A 14 -0.44 -5.45 8.85
CA ASN A 14 0.19 -5.10 7.57
C ASN A 14 1.29 -4.04 7.76
N GLU A 15 1.05 -3.02 8.59
CA GLU A 15 2.08 -2.04 8.94
C GLU A 15 3.27 -2.69 9.67
N TRP A 16 3.01 -3.53 10.67
CA TRP A 16 4.07 -4.27 11.35
C TRP A 16 4.89 -5.16 10.39
N ALA A 17 4.20 -5.91 9.52
CA ALA A 17 4.84 -6.84 8.59
C ALA A 17 5.69 -6.10 7.56
N ASN A 18 5.19 -4.99 7.00
CA ASN A 18 5.96 -4.18 6.05
C ASN A 18 7.20 -3.58 6.71
N ASN A 19 7.10 -3.07 7.94
CA ASN A 19 8.26 -2.57 8.67
C ASN A 19 9.30 -3.68 8.90
N HIS A 20 8.87 -4.89 9.26
CA HIS A 20 9.77 -6.04 9.43
C HIS A 20 10.50 -6.41 8.13
N VAL A 21 9.79 -6.39 6.99
CA VAL A 21 10.38 -6.63 5.66
C VAL A 21 11.35 -5.52 5.29
N LEU A 22 11.02 -4.25 5.56
CA LEU A 22 11.92 -3.11 5.31
C LEU A 22 13.19 -3.19 6.15
N ASP A 23 13.09 -3.66 7.39
CA ASP A 23 14.23 -3.89 8.27
C ASP A 23 15.15 -4.97 7.73
N ALA A 24 14.61 -6.11 7.30
CA ALA A 24 15.41 -7.14 6.62
C ALA A 24 16.05 -6.61 5.31
N ALA A 25 15.31 -5.81 4.54
CA ALA A 25 15.82 -5.21 3.31
C ALA A 25 16.96 -4.20 3.54
N SER A 26 17.10 -3.66 4.77
CA SER A 26 18.18 -2.73 5.12
C SER A 26 19.55 -3.39 5.27
N GLU A 27 19.60 -4.71 5.34
CA GLU A 27 20.84 -5.48 5.35
C GLU A 27 21.47 -5.62 3.95
N LEU A 28 20.73 -5.26 2.89
CA LEU A 28 21.16 -5.36 1.50
C LEU A 28 21.79 -4.04 1.04
N SER A 29 22.83 -4.13 0.23
CA SER A 29 23.35 -2.98 -0.53
C SER A 29 22.35 -2.52 -1.60
N GLU A 30 22.48 -1.28 -2.09
CA GLU A 30 21.65 -0.79 -3.19
C GLU A 30 21.71 -1.68 -4.44
N GLY A 31 22.91 -2.21 -4.75
CA GLY A 31 23.10 -3.14 -5.87
C GLY A 31 22.37 -4.47 -5.67
N GLU A 32 22.30 -4.99 -4.44
CA GLU A 32 21.56 -6.21 -4.13
C GLU A 32 20.04 -5.98 -4.11
N LEU A 33 19.58 -4.83 -3.61
CA LEU A 33 18.18 -4.43 -3.64
C LEU A 33 17.63 -4.37 -5.05
N GLY A 34 18.40 -3.79 -5.98
CA GLY A 34 18.04 -3.63 -7.39
C GLY A 34 18.34 -4.84 -8.26
N ARG A 35 18.96 -5.91 -7.74
CA ARG A 35 19.39 -7.05 -8.54
C ARG A 35 18.20 -7.86 -9.07
N GLU A 36 18.19 -8.12 -10.37
CA GLU A 36 17.23 -9.01 -11.03
C GLU A 36 17.41 -10.45 -10.52
N MET A 37 16.36 -10.99 -9.90
CA MET A 37 16.38 -12.32 -9.25
C MET A 37 15.11 -13.14 -9.54
N GLY A 38 14.38 -12.83 -10.61
CA GLY A 38 13.14 -13.54 -10.95
C GLY A 38 12.01 -13.29 -9.96
N ALA A 39 12.08 -12.20 -9.19
CA ALA A 39 10.96 -11.75 -8.38
C ALA A 39 9.79 -11.31 -9.28
N SER A 40 8.57 -11.32 -8.76
CA SER A 40 7.38 -10.90 -9.52
C SER A 40 7.50 -9.50 -10.14
N PHE A 41 8.27 -8.62 -9.50
CA PHE A 41 8.63 -7.29 -10.00
C PHE A 41 10.14 -7.13 -10.21
N GLY A 42 10.82 -8.19 -10.66
CA GLY A 42 12.25 -8.21 -11.04
C GLY A 42 13.21 -8.35 -9.86
N SER A 43 13.11 -7.43 -8.90
CA SER A 43 14.03 -7.29 -7.77
C SER A 43 13.30 -7.11 -6.42
N VAL A 44 14.06 -7.13 -5.31
CA VAL A 44 13.53 -6.80 -3.97
C VAL A 44 12.99 -5.38 -3.96
N GLN A 45 13.76 -4.43 -4.50
CA GLN A 45 13.33 -3.05 -4.68
C GLN A 45 12.02 -2.96 -5.48
N GLY A 46 11.93 -3.65 -6.61
CA GLY A 46 10.73 -3.65 -7.45
C GLY A 46 9.49 -4.15 -6.70
N ASN A 47 9.63 -5.22 -5.91
CA ASN A 47 8.56 -5.74 -5.08
C ASN A 47 8.14 -4.73 -3.99
N LEU A 48 9.10 -4.13 -3.28
CA LEU A 48 8.82 -3.15 -2.23
C LEU A 48 8.07 -1.93 -2.79
N VAL A 49 8.49 -1.44 -3.96
CA VAL A 49 7.82 -0.34 -4.67
C VAL A 49 6.41 -0.72 -5.09
N HIS A 50 6.24 -1.93 -5.61
CA HIS A 50 4.93 -2.40 -6.04
C HIS A 50 3.94 -2.44 -4.86
N VAL A 51 4.35 -2.98 -3.72
CA VAL A 51 3.49 -3.12 -2.53
C VAL A 51 3.06 -1.75 -1.98
N VAL A 52 4.00 -0.82 -1.74
CA VAL A 52 3.62 0.55 -1.28
C VAL A 52 2.78 1.27 -2.33
N GLY A 53 3.07 1.03 -3.61
CA GLY A 53 2.31 1.56 -4.73
C GLY A 53 0.86 1.13 -4.76
N ALA A 54 0.62 -0.17 -4.59
CA ALA A 54 -0.71 -0.74 -4.49
C ALA A 54 -1.47 -0.15 -3.30
N GLN A 55 -0.82 -0.01 -2.14
CA GLN A 55 -1.43 0.59 -0.95
C GLN A 55 -1.87 2.04 -1.19
N VAL A 56 -0.98 2.86 -1.76
CA VAL A 56 -1.27 4.26 -2.11
C VAL A 56 -2.41 4.36 -3.14
N LEU A 57 -2.37 3.55 -4.19
CA LEU A 57 -3.38 3.53 -5.25
C LEU A 57 -4.76 3.14 -4.72
N TRP A 58 -4.85 2.09 -3.90
CA TRP A 58 -6.11 1.64 -3.33
C TRP A 58 -6.66 2.65 -2.32
N LEU A 59 -5.80 3.21 -1.47
CA LEU A 59 -6.23 4.27 -0.55
C LEU A 59 -6.81 5.47 -1.30
N ALA A 60 -6.19 5.88 -2.42
CA ALA A 60 -6.70 6.96 -3.24
C ALA A 60 -8.09 6.66 -3.84
N ARG A 61 -8.31 5.40 -4.26
CA ARG A 61 -9.62 4.93 -4.75
C ARG A 61 -10.66 4.97 -3.62
N TRP A 62 -10.34 4.44 -2.44
CA TRP A 62 -11.26 4.39 -1.31
C TRP A 62 -11.61 5.78 -0.76
N ALA A 63 -10.62 6.66 -0.68
CA ALA A 63 -10.80 8.04 -0.22
C ALA A 63 -11.40 8.96 -1.31
N GLN A 64 -11.61 8.45 -2.53
CA GLN A 64 -12.09 9.22 -3.69
C GLN A 64 -11.26 10.50 -3.95
N SER A 65 -9.97 10.49 -3.59
CA SER A 65 -9.08 11.65 -3.65
C SER A 65 -8.44 11.87 -5.03
N GLY A 66 -8.93 11.18 -6.07
CA GLY A 66 -8.37 11.22 -7.43
C GLY A 66 -7.14 10.32 -7.62
N THR A 67 -6.53 10.37 -8.80
CA THR A 67 -5.40 9.50 -9.15
C THR A 67 -4.13 9.92 -8.41
N VAL A 68 -3.66 9.08 -7.48
CA VAL A 68 -2.32 9.23 -6.90
C VAL A 68 -1.35 8.44 -7.77
N GLY A 69 -0.39 9.15 -8.38
CA GLY A 69 0.68 8.54 -9.14
C GLY A 69 1.59 7.71 -8.23
N MET A 70 2.23 6.69 -8.79
CA MET A 70 3.24 5.92 -8.09
C MET A 70 4.35 6.83 -7.54
N PRO A 71 4.84 6.60 -6.29
CA PRO A 71 6.01 7.31 -5.80
C PRO A 71 7.17 7.15 -6.79
N ARG A 72 7.70 8.29 -7.23
CA ARG A 72 8.83 8.34 -8.16
C ARG A 72 10.10 8.17 -7.34
N LEU A 73 10.75 7.02 -7.45
CA LEU A 73 12.05 6.81 -6.82
C LEU A 73 13.13 7.61 -7.57
N GLN A 74 13.96 8.34 -6.83
CA GLN A 74 15.15 9.01 -7.36
C GLN A 74 16.39 8.14 -7.09
N GLU A 75 17.39 8.22 -7.96
CA GLU A 75 18.65 7.45 -7.83
C GLU A 75 19.44 7.85 -6.57
N GLY A 76 20.05 6.88 -5.88
CA GLY A 76 21.04 7.09 -4.82
C GLY A 76 20.54 7.28 -3.37
N ARG A 77 19.25 7.06 -3.11
CA ARG A 77 18.62 6.97 -1.76
C ARG A 77 17.39 6.07 -1.77
N VAL A 78 17.54 4.91 -2.40
CA VAL A 78 16.41 4.10 -2.84
C VAL A 78 15.63 3.54 -1.65
N LEU A 79 16.33 2.96 -0.67
CA LEU A 79 15.67 2.34 0.47
C LEU A 79 15.05 3.40 1.40
N GLU A 80 15.73 4.53 1.63
CA GLU A 80 15.17 5.63 2.43
C GLU A 80 13.90 6.19 1.77
N ALA A 81 13.92 6.43 0.46
CA ALA A 81 12.75 6.91 -0.26
C ALA A 81 11.58 5.90 -0.21
N ILE A 82 11.88 4.60 -0.29
CA ILE A 82 10.88 3.55 -0.10
C ILE A 82 10.32 3.60 1.33
N ARG A 83 11.18 3.68 2.37
CA ARG A 83 10.75 3.77 3.77
C ARG A 83 9.85 4.99 4.02
N ASP A 84 10.21 6.15 3.48
CA ASP A 84 9.40 7.37 3.59
C ASP A 84 8.02 7.18 2.93
N ALA A 85 7.97 6.52 1.77
CA ALA A 85 6.71 6.20 1.10
C ALA A 85 5.84 5.24 1.93
N TYR A 86 6.43 4.20 2.54
CA TYR A 86 5.71 3.29 3.43
C TYR A 86 5.20 4.01 4.67
N ALA A 87 6.04 4.80 5.34
CA ALA A 87 5.67 5.54 6.54
C ALA A 87 4.49 6.50 6.27
N LYS A 88 4.56 7.27 5.17
CA LYS A 88 3.47 8.16 4.76
C LYS A 88 2.19 7.40 4.44
N SER A 89 2.32 6.32 3.67
CA SER A 89 1.18 5.51 3.26
C SER A 89 0.50 4.82 4.45
N HIS A 90 1.28 4.33 5.43
CA HIS A 90 0.75 3.77 6.66
C HIS A 90 0.04 4.81 7.53
N GLU A 91 0.58 6.02 7.64
CA GLU A 91 -0.10 7.10 8.35
C GLU A 91 -1.47 7.41 7.74
N ASP A 92 -1.53 7.55 6.41
CA ASP A 92 -2.76 7.88 5.71
C ASP A 92 -3.78 6.74 5.78
N LEU A 93 -3.33 5.50 5.59
CA LEU A 93 -4.18 4.31 5.69
C LEU A 93 -4.72 4.14 7.10
N ARG A 94 -3.89 4.34 8.13
CA ARG A 94 -4.31 4.29 9.53
C ARG A 94 -5.35 5.36 9.83
N ARG A 95 -5.17 6.58 9.31
CA ARG A 95 -6.17 7.66 9.43
C ARG A 95 -7.49 7.26 8.79
N PHE A 96 -7.46 6.73 7.56
CA PHE A 96 -8.64 6.29 6.83
C PHE A 96 -9.38 5.16 7.54
N VAL A 97 -8.68 4.08 7.91
CA VAL A 97 -9.29 2.91 8.57
C VAL A 97 -9.85 3.27 9.95
N LYS A 98 -9.22 4.21 10.67
CA LYS A 98 -9.76 4.74 11.94
C LYS A 98 -11.03 5.55 11.76
N SER A 99 -11.21 6.25 10.63
CA SER A 99 -12.43 7.02 10.37
C SER A 99 -13.62 6.16 9.95
N LEU A 100 -13.41 4.91 9.55
CA LEU A 100 -14.50 4.02 9.12
C LEU A 100 -15.40 3.61 10.27
N SER A 101 -16.70 3.61 10.00
CA SER A 101 -17.77 2.97 10.78
C SER A 101 -18.16 1.62 10.17
N ALA A 102 -18.98 0.85 10.89
CA ALA A 102 -19.50 -0.42 10.37
C ALA A 102 -20.43 -0.21 9.15
N GLY A 103 -21.14 0.92 9.09
CA GLY A 103 -22.01 1.26 7.97
C GLY A 103 -21.22 1.51 6.68
N ASP A 104 -20.05 2.16 6.79
CA ASP A 104 -19.19 2.47 5.65
C ASP A 104 -18.72 1.22 4.91
N LEU A 105 -18.51 0.11 5.63
CA LEU A 105 -18.10 -1.17 5.02
C LEU A 105 -19.16 -1.74 4.06
N THR A 106 -20.43 -1.38 4.24
CA THR A 106 -21.53 -1.83 3.37
C THR A 106 -21.85 -0.84 2.26
N SER A 107 -21.34 0.38 2.34
CA SER A 107 -21.53 1.42 1.33
C SER A 107 -20.83 1.03 0.02
N VAL A 108 -21.54 1.20 -1.09
CA VAL A 108 -20.99 0.92 -2.42
C VAL A 108 -20.06 2.05 -2.83
N LEU A 109 -18.80 1.71 -3.10
CA LEU A 109 -17.81 2.60 -3.68
C LEU A 109 -17.73 2.36 -5.19
N SER A 110 -17.79 3.45 -5.96
CA SER A 110 -17.47 3.46 -7.38
C SER A 110 -16.01 3.89 -7.57
N TYR A 111 -15.24 3.11 -8.34
CA TYR A 111 -13.85 3.46 -8.68
C TYR A 111 -13.50 2.98 -10.09
N THR A 112 -12.42 3.52 -10.64
CA THR A 112 -11.87 3.09 -11.93
C THR A 112 -10.65 2.20 -11.70
N ASP A 113 -10.66 1.02 -12.32
CA ASP A 113 -9.55 0.07 -12.23
C ASP A 113 -8.37 0.49 -13.13
N SER A 114 -7.27 -0.27 -13.08
CA SER A 114 -6.06 0.05 -13.84
C SER A 114 -6.22 -0.15 -15.36
N ARG A 115 -7.33 -0.73 -15.83
CA ARG A 115 -7.69 -0.87 -17.25
C ARG A 115 -8.63 0.24 -17.72
N GLY A 116 -9.03 1.15 -16.83
CA GLY A 116 -9.99 2.22 -17.13
C GLY A 116 -11.46 1.81 -16.99
N GLU A 117 -11.73 0.61 -16.49
CA GLU A 117 -13.10 0.12 -16.28
C GLU A 117 -13.67 0.68 -14.98
N ARG A 118 -14.90 1.20 -15.04
CA ARG A 118 -15.63 1.64 -13.85
C ARG A 118 -16.24 0.43 -13.16
N LEU A 119 -15.94 0.27 -11.88
CA LEU A 119 -16.41 -0.82 -11.03
C LEU A 119 -17.11 -0.29 -9.79
N GLU A 120 -18.07 -1.07 -9.28
CA GLU A 120 -18.82 -0.76 -8.06
C GLU A 120 -18.87 -1.98 -7.13
N ARG A 121 -18.44 -1.78 -5.88
CA ARG A 121 -18.38 -2.82 -4.84
C ARG A 121 -18.59 -2.21 -3.45
N PRO A 122 -19.18 -2.95 -2.49
CA PRO A 122 -19.15 -2.55 -1.09
C PRO A 122 -17.72 -2.35 -0.61
N LEU A 123 -17.45 -1.26 0.13
CA LEU A 123 -16.10 -0.93 0.57
C LEU A 123 -15.42 -2.07 1.34
N GLY A 124 -16.14 -2.78 2.20
CA GLY A 124 -15.60 -3.89 2.99
C GLY A 124 -15.28 -5.16 2.19
N GLN A 125 -15.53 -5.17 0.87
CA GLN A 125 -15.18 -6.27 -0.05
C GLN A 125 -14.00 -5.91 -0.97
N LEU A 126 -13.46 -4.70 -0.84
CA LEU A 126 -12.27 -4.23 -1.56
C LEU A 126 -11.04 -4.34 -0.65
#